data_AF-A0A953QN01-F1
#
_entry.id   AF-A0A953QN01-F1
#
_cell.length_a   1.000
_cell.length_b   1.000
_cell.length_c   1.000
_cell.angle_alpha   90.00
_cell.angle_beta   90.00
_cell.angle_gamma   90.00
#
_symmetry.space_group_name_H-M   'P 1'
#
loop_
_entity.id
_entity.type
_entity.pdbx_description
1 polymer ?
#
loop_
_entity_poly.entity_id
_entity_poly.type
_entity_poly.pdbx_seq_one_letter_code
_entity_poly.pdbx_strand_id
1 'polypeptide(L)'
;MRFHSGVRHLGVVALSVMGAASSAWATAVYVPPSLNLGDTYRIVFVTSAVRDATSSNIADYNADGLAAALTDPGLASLVTTWTALVSTQSVNALTNAGLSLSDTTTPFFNTQGDLIATGVTVAGTGLYGGATTAHVNGIADQDGVPDARDIWTGTNSDGTTSSPLGAGGNVLYGRDVHLDSQWTFYSSSFQTNQAPIFVVSGLLTVTPEPATAGLMGLGVAVLLWSAKMRKAHTSV
;
A
#
# COMPACT_ATOMS: atom_id res chain seq x y z
N MET A 1 -58.04 -45.19 37.58
CA MET A 1 -57.48 -43.84 37.76
C MET A 1 -55.97 -43.94 37.52
N ARG A 2 -55.54 -43.63 36.29
CA ARG A 2 -54.72 -42.45 35.90
C ARG A 2 -53.22 -42.62 36.20
N PHE A 3 -52.47 -42.81 35.10
CA PHE A 3 -51.02 -42.64 34.92
C PHE A 3 -50.50 -41.34 35.57
N HIS A 4 -49.19 -41.27 35.91
CA HIS A 4 -48.25 -40.29 35.31
C HIS A 4 -46.79 -40.65 35.64
N SER A 5 -45.97 -40.55 34.59
CA SER A 5 -44.54 -40.81 34.48
C SER A 5 -43.71 -39.67 35.06
N GLY A 6 -42.61 -40.02 35.75
CA GLY A 6 -41.58 -39.07 36.17
C GLY A 6 -40.73 -38.64 34.97
N VAL A 7 -40.94 -37.41 34.51
CA VAL A 7 -40.13 -36.76 33.47
C VAL A 7 -38.72 -36.52 34.00
N ARG A 8 -37.72 -37.20 33.44
CA ARG A 8 -36.30 -36.88 33.63
C ARG A 8 -36.00 -35.61 32.84
N HIS A 9 -35.73 -34.51 33.55
CA HIS A 9 -35.31 -33.24 32.97
C HIS A 9 -33.94 -33.40 32.27
N LEU A 10 -33.95 -33.56 30.94
CA LEU A 10 -32.78 -33.35 30.10
C LEU A 10 -32.59 -31.84 29.95
N GLY A 11 -31.73 -31.27 30.78
CA GLY A 11 -31.28 -29.88 30.65
C GLY A 11 -30.39 -29.74 29.43
N VAL A 12 -30.96 -29.25 28.32
CA VAL A 12 -30.20 -28.78 27.16
C VAL A 12 -29.58 -27.43 27.54
N VAL A 13 -28.27 -27.42 27.84
CA VAL A 13 -27.52 -26.16 27.96
C VAL A 13 -27.15 -25.71 26.55
N ALA A 14 -28.00 -24.88 25.95
CA ALA A 14 -27.65 -24.14 24.75
C ALA A 14 -26.66 -23.03 25.15
N LEU A 15 -25.37 -23.23 24.89
CA LEU A 15 -24.36 -22.19 25.05
C LEU A 15 -24.52 -21.22 23.87
N SER A 16 -25.34 -20.18 24.03
CA SER A 16 -25.41 -19.07 23.10
C SER A 16 -24.11 -18.28 23.19
N VAL A 17 -23.13 -18.64 22.35
CA VAL A 17 -22.02 -17.75 22.04
C VAL A 17 -22.63 -16.58 21.28
N MET A 18 -23.02 -15.51 21.99
CA MET A 18 -23.11 -14.19 21.38
C MET A 18 -21.69 -13.81 21.01
N GLY A 19 -21.24 -14.31 19.86
CA GLY A 19 -20.20 -13.64 19.11
C GLY A 19 -20.77 -12.27 18.83
N ALA A 20 -20.31 -11.26 19.57
CA ALA A 20 -20.26 -9.94 18.98
C ALA A 20 -19.42 -10.15 17.72
N ALA A 21 -20.09 -10.34 16.59
CA ALA A 21 -19.48 -10.10 15.30
C ALA A 21 -19.11 -8.63 15.37
N SER A 22 -17.91 -8.34 15.86
CA SER A 22 -17.21 -7.12 15.48
C SER A 22 -17.33 -7.15 13.97
N SER A 23 -18.11 -6.22 13.42
CA SER A 23 -18.13 -5.97 12.00
C SER A 23 -16.67 -5.81 11.63
N ALA A 24 -16.09 -6.86 11.05
CA ALA A 24 -14.83 -6.76 10.38
C ALA A 24 -15.17 -5.88 9.19
N TRP A 25 -14.93 -4.58 9.35
CA TRP A 25 -14.65 -3.77 8.19
C TRP A 25 -13.42 -4.46 7.62
N ALA A 26 -13.63 -5.26 6.58
CA ALA A 26 -12.56 -5.64 5.69
C ALA A 26 -12.14 -4.33 5.04
N THR A 27 -11.34 -3.55 5.76
CA THR A 27 -10.50 -2.56 5.13
C THR A 27 -9.70 -3.36 4.13
N ALA A 28 -9.77 -2.97 2.85
CA ALA A 28 -8.88 -3.52 1.85
C ALA A 28 -7.46 -3.27 2.36
N VAL A 29 -6.88 -4.27 3.02
CA VAL A 29 -5.47 -4.20 3.39
C VAL A 29 -4.76 -4.36 2.07
N TYR A 30 -4.02 -3.34 1.67
CA TYR A 30 -3.16 -3.39 0.50
C TYR A 30 -1.96 -4.31 0.80
N VAL A 31 -2.24 -5.59 1.02
CA VAL A 31 -1.26 -6.67 1.00
C VAL A 31 -1.38 -7.32 -0.38
N PRO A 32 -0.39 -7.12 -1.26
CA PRO A 32 -0.34 -7.82 -2.53
C PRO A 32 -0.41 -9.34 -2.32
N PRO A 33 -1.25 -10.08 -3.09
CA PRO A 33 -1.47 -11.51 -2.87
C PRO A 33 -0.23 -12.39 -3.01
N SER A 34 0.83 -11.88 -3.64
CA SER A 34 2.09 -12.58 -3.88
C SER A 34 3.04 -12.55 -2.68
N LEU A 35 2.74 -11.79 -1.63
CA LEU A 35 3.62 -11.62 -0.47
C LEU A 35 3.27 -12.56 0.69
N ASN A 36 4.31 -13.08 1.34
CA ASN A 36 4.22 -13.88 2.54
C ASN A 36 4.29 -13.01 3.80
N LEU A 37 3.88 -13.57 4.94
CA LEU A 37 4.04 -12.92 6.24
C LEU A 37 5.52 -12.58 6.48
N GLY A 38 5.78 -11.34 6.88
CA GLY A 38 7.13 -10.81 7.11
C GLY A 38 7.81 -10.21 5.87
N ASP A 39 7.25 -10.39 4.67
CA ASP A 39 7.79 -9.74 3.46
C ASP A 39 7.61 -8.23 3.55
N THR A 40 8.60 -7.49 3.03
CA THR A 40 8.58 -6.03 2.99
C THR A 40 8.25 -5.52 1.60
N TYR A 41 7.53 -4.41 1.51
CA TYR A 41 7.11 -3.83 0.24
C TYR A 41 6.83 -2.34 0.37
N ARG A 42 6.57 -1.68 -0.76
CA ARG A 42 6.07 -0.31 -0.82
C ARG A 42 4.87 -0.21 -1.74
N ILE A 43 4.03 0.78 -1.50
CA ILE A 43 2.90 1.14 -2.37
C ILE A 43 3.27 2.41 -3.13
N VAL A 44 2.95 2.47 -4.42
CA VAL A 44 3.11 3.64 -5.27
C VAL A 44 1.81 3.93 -6.01
N PHE A 45 1.43 5.20 -6.11
CA PHE A 45 0.22 5.62 -6.83
C PHE A 45 0.35 7.06 -7.32
N VAL A 46 -0.59 7.49 -8.16
CA VAL A 46 -0.71 8.88 -8.62
C VAL A 46 -1.84 9.58 -7.89
N THR A 47 -1.65 10.83 -7.48
CA THR A 47 -2.74 11.61 -6.89
C THR A 47 -3.86 11.90 -7.90
N SER A 48 -5.12 11.86 -7.48
CA SER A 48 -6.24 12.40 -8.27
C SER A 48 -6.27 13.93 -8.26
N ALA A 49 -5.88 14.55 -7.15
CA ALA A 49 -5.72 15.98 -7.05
C ALA A 49 -4.52 16.45 -7.89
N VAL A 50 -4.68 17.62 -8.51
CA VAL A 50 -3.65 18.29 -9.29
C VAL A 50 -3.12 19.49 -8.53
N ARG A 51 -1.87 19.85 -8.82
CA ARG A 51 -1.23 21.05 -8.27
C ARG A 51 -0.31 21.69 -9.29
N ASP A 52 0.07 22.93 -9.02
CA ASP A 52 1.20 23.55 -9.70
C ASP A 52 2.55 23.10 -9.10
N ALA A 53 3.61 23.33 -9.87
CA ALA A 53 4.99 23.02 -9.53
C ALA A 53 5.78 24.27 -9.09
N THR A 54 5.11 25.28 -8.52
CA THR A 54 5.77 26.56 -8.18
C THR A 54 6.47 26.57 -6.82
N SER A 55 6.14 25.63 -5.92
CA SER A 55 6.80 25.55 -4.62
C SER A 55 8.21 24.98 -4.75
N SER A 56 9.17 25.64 -4.09
CA SER A 56 10.53 25.13 -3.94
C SER A 56 10.70 24.25 -2.69
N ASN A 57 9.66 24.13 -1.86
CA ASN A 57 9.69 23.35 -0.63
C ASN A 57 9.17 21.93 -0.87
N ILE A 58 10.04 20.93 -0.72
CA ILE A 58 9.68 19.52 -0.91
C ILE A 58 8.55 19.06 0.03
N ALA A 59 8.46 19.66 1.22
CA ALA A 59 7.44 19.31 2.21
C ALA A 59 6.01 19.58 1.73
N ASP A 60 5.82 20.59 0.87
CA ASP A 60 4.50 20.93 0.34
C ASP A 60 3.98 19.80 -0.57
N TYR A 61 4.87 19.15 -1.32
CA TYR A 61 4.52 18.00 -2.18
C TYR A 61 4.25 16.75 -1.37
N ASN A 62 5.02 16.54 -0.30
CA ASN A 62 4.78 15.42 0.62
C ASN A 62 3.45 15.58 1.38
N ALA A 63 3.07 16.81 1.73
CA ALA A 63 1.78 17.10 2.34
C ALA A 63 0.61 16.73 1.41
N ASP A 64 0.71 17.03 0.12
CA ASP A 64 -0.31 16.64 -0.86
C ASP A 64 -0.37 15.12 -1.05
N GLY A 65 0.77 14.45 -1.11
CA GLY A 65 0.82 12.99 -1.19
C GLY A 65 0.19 12.31 0.02
N LEU A 66 0.47 12.83 1.23
CA LEU A 66 -0.19 12.39 2.46
C LEU A 66 -1.70 12.66 2.41
N ALA A 67 -2.12 13.86 2.02
CA ALA A 67 -3.53 14.20 1.93
C ALA A 67 -4.27 13.25 0.98
N ALA A 68 -3.68 12.93 -0.18
CA ALA A 68 -4.23 11.96 -1.13
C ALA A 68 -4.36 10.56 -0.51
N ALA A 69 -3.32 10.05 0.16
CA ALA A 69 -3.38 8.75 0.81
C ALA A 69 -4.45 8.68 1.90
N LEU A 70 -4.71 9.78 2.61
CA LEU A 70 -5.74 9.84 3.65
C LEU A 70 -7.18 9.89 3.10
N THR A 71 -7.37 10.12 1.79
CA THR A 71 -8.71 10.02 1.16
C THR A 71 -9.15 8.58 0.91
N ASP A 72 -8.20 7.66 0.83
CA ASP A 72 -8.46 6.23 0.66
C ASP A 72 -8.47 5.53 2.04
N PRO A 73 -9.57 4.90 2.47
CA PRO A 73 -9.64 4.23 3.77
C PRO A 73 -8.63 3.09 3.95
N GLY A 74 -8.26 2.38 2.87
CA GLY A 74 -7.25 1.33 2.89
C GLY A 74 -5.86 1.90 3.13
N LEU A 75 -5.48 2.98 2.43
CA LEU A 75 -4.16 3.59 2.55
C LEU A 75 -4.04 4.33 3.88
N ALA A 76 -5.11 5.00 4.32
CA ALA A 76 -5.19 5.67 5.63
C ALA A 76 -5.02 4.70 6.81
N SER A 77 -5.33 3.41 6.62
CA SER A 77 -5.14 2.38 7.65
C SER A 77 -3.69 1.93 7.81
N LEU A 78 -2.82 2.24 6.83
CA LEU A 78 -1.42 1.84 6.87
C LEU A 78 -0.61 2.83 7.71
N VAL A 79 0.06 2.31 8.74
CA VAL A 79 0.94 3.11 9.59
C VAL A 79 2.29 3.29 8.89
N THR A 80 2.35 4.28 8.00
CA THR A 80 3.54 4.58 7.19
C THR A 80 3.64 6.07 6.86
N THR A 81 4.76 6.45 6.26
CA THR A 81 4.92 7.77 5.65
C THR A 81 4.43 7.75 4.21
N TRP A 82 3.95 8.89 3.72
CA TRP A 82 3.61 9.07 2.30
C TRP A 82 4.44 10.22 1.75
N THR A 83 5.11 9.99 0.63
CA THR A 83 6.14 10.91 0.12
C THR A 83 6.03 11.05 -1.38
N ALA A 84 6.14 12.27 -1.88
CA ALA A 84 6.09 12.55 -3.29
C ALA A 84 7.36 12.07 -4.00
N LEU A 85 7.23 11.40 -5.15
CA LEU A 85 8.36 11.04 -6.01
C LEU A 85 8.69 12.19 -6.97
N VAL A 86 9.07 13.33 -6.38
CA VAL A 86 9.42 14.55 -7.08
C VAL A 86 10.74 15.12 -6.59
N SER A 87 11.38 15.97 -7.38
CA SER A 87 12.59 16.68 -6.98
C SER A 87 12.39 18.20 -6.99
N THR A 88 12.91 18.84 -5.95
CA THR A 88 13.15 20.28 -5.89
C THR A 88 14.63 20.55 -6.17
N GLN A 89 15.02 21.82 -6.22
CA GLN A 89 16.42 22.20 -6.43
C GLN A 89 17.35 21.68 -5.32
N SER A 90 16.84 21.53 -4.09
CA SER A 90 17.63 21.10 -2.93
C SER A 90 17.46 19.64 -2.54
N VAL A 91 16.39 18.96 -2.97
CA VAL A 91 16.08 17.59 -2.58
C VAL A 91 15.64 16.79 -3.80
N ASN A 92 16.37 15.73 -4.14
CA ASN A 92 16.00 14.80 -5.20
C ASN A 92 14.98 13.74 -4.73
N ALA A 93 14.27 13.12 -5.68
CA ALA A 93 13.20 12.17 -5.41
C ALA A 93 13.66 10.97 -4.56
N LEU A 94 14.86 10.42 -4.82
CA LEU A 94 15.39 9.29 -4.04
C LEU A 94 15.59 9.67 -2.56
N THR A 95 16.23 10.82 -2.33
CA THR A 95 16.51 11.34 -0.99
C THR A 95 15.21 11.65 -0.27
N ASN A 96 14.24 12.27 -0.96
CA ASN A 96 12.93 12.58 -0.40
C ASN A 96 12.23 11.31 0.08
N ALA A 97 12.14 10.29 -0.78
CA ALA A 97 11.43 9.04 -0.51
C ALA A 97 12.21 8.02 0.35
N GLY A 98 13.44 8.34 0.75
CA GLY A 98 14.31 7.42 1.48
C GLY A 98 14.61 6.15 0.69
N LEU A 99 14.82 6.29 -0.62
CA LEU A 99 15.16 5.19 -1.53
C LEU A 99 16.67 5.14 -1.73
N SER A 100 17.22 3.93 -1.78
CA SER A 100 18.63 3.69 -2.09
C SER A 100 18.76 3.03 -3.45
N LEU A 101 19.70 3.49 -4.29
CA LEU A 101 20.07 2.81 -5.54
C LEU A 101 20.65 1.40 -5.32
N SER A 102 21.04 1.07 -4.08
CA SER A 102 21.48 -0.27 -3.71
C SER A 102 20.33 -1.21 -3.34
N ASP A 103 19.10 -0.71 -3.22
CA ASP A 103 17.94 -1.56 -2.92
C ASP A 103 17.46 -2.23 -4.20
N THR A 104 17.75 -3.53 -4.33
CA THR A 104 17.37 -4.34 -5.49
C THR A 104 16.32 -5.41 -5.12
N THR A 105 15.71 -5.32 -3.94
CA THR A 105 14.89 -6.41 -3.40
C THR A 105 13.54 -5.95 -2.85
N THR A 106 13.36 -4.67 -2.55
CA THR A 106 12.07 -4.18 -2.05
C THR A 106 11.11 -3.96 -3.22
N PRO A 107 10.03 -4.75 -3.34
CA PRO A 107 9.06 -4.57 -4.39
C PRO A 107 8.15 -3.35 -4.16
N PHE A 108 7.72 -2.74 -5.26
CA PHE A 108 6.76 -1.65 -5.31
C PHE A 108 5.49 -2.16 -5.98
N PHE A 109 4.34 -1.90 -5.36
CA PHE A 109 3.03 -2.30 -5.86
C PHE A 109 2.11 -1.10 -6.05
N ASN A 110 1.13 -1.19 -6.94
CA ASN A 110 0.06 -0.21 -7.01
C ASN A 110 -1.01 -0.49 -5.93
N THR A 111 -2.03 0.36 -5.89
CA THR A 111 -3.21 0.18 -5.03
C THR A 111 -4.01 -1.09 -5.38
N GLN A 112 -3.90 -1.64 -6.59
CA GLN A 112 -4.60 -2.89 -6.92
C GLN A 112 -3.82 -4.15 -6.56
N GLY A 113 -2.63 -4.01 -5.97
CA GLY A 113 -1.76 -5.13 -5.61
C GLY A 113 -0.96 -5.68 -6.79
N ASP A 114 -0.93 -4.98 -7.93
CA ASP A 114 -0.06 -5.32 -9.06
C ASP A 114 1.35 -4.84 -8.81
N LEU A 115 2.32 -5.67 -9.19
CA LEU A 115 3.73 -5.34 -9.11
C LEU A 115 4.06 -4.23 -10.12
N ILE A 116 4.70 -3.17 -9.65
CA ILE A 116 5.25 -2.08 -10.45
C ILE A 116 6.75 -2.28 -10.66
N ALA A 117 7.49 -2.57 -9.60
CA ALA A 117 8.93 -2.78 -9.66
C ALA A 117 9.41 -3.78 -8.62
N THR A 118 10.50 -4.49 -8.90
CA THR A 118 11.10 -5.51 -8.00
C THR A 118 12.16 -4.94 -7.05
N GLY A 119 12.52 -3.68 -7.24
CA GLY A 119 13.54 -2.95 -6.49
C GLY A 119 13.70 -1.54 -7.05
N VAL A 120 14.63 -0.76 -6.48
CA VAL A 120 14.97 0.56 -7.03
C VAL A 120 15.71 0.35 -8.34
N THR A 121 16.89 -0.28 -8.33
CA THR A 121 17.78 -0.35 -9.51
C THR A 121 17.97 -1.78 -10.02
N VAL A 122 16.91 -2.34 -10.60
CA VAL A 122 16.89 -3.70 -11.19
C VAL A 122 16.71 -3.61 -12.70
N ALA A 123 17.62 -4.24 -13.47
CA ALA A 123 17.51 -4.25 -14.93
C ALA A 123 16.17 -4.87 -15.39
N GLY A 124 15.45 -4.13 -16.21
CA GLY A 124 14.17 -4.51 -16.80
C GLY A 124 12.96 -4.57 -15.85
N THR A 125 13.15 -4.34 -14.54
CA THR A 125 12.05 -4.41 -13.54
C THR A 125 12.17 -3.42 -12.38
N GLY A 126 13.16 -2.52 -12.38
CA GLY A 126 13.40 -1.56 -11.30
C GLY A 126 12.62 -0.25 -11.47
N LEU A 127 12.40 0.45 -10.36
CA LEU A 127 11.74 1.77 -10.33
C LEU A 127 12.61 2.86 -10.98
N TYR A 128 13.90 2.93 -10.62
CA TYR A 128 14.89 3.92 -11.07
C TYR A 128 16.20 3.25 -11.50
N GLY A 129 16.81 3.68 -12.60
CA GLY A 129 18.05 3.06 -13.08
C GLY A 129 18.45 3.37 -14.52
N GLY A 130 17.98 4.48 -15.09
CA GLY A 130 18.35 4.89 -16.44
C GLY A 130 17.64 4.11 -17.55
N ALA A 131 18.30 3.96 -18.70
CA ALA A 131 17.76 3.33 -19.91
C ALA A 131 17.54 1.81 -19.78
N THR A 132 18.02 1.18 -18.69
CA THR A 132 17.92 -0.27 -18.47
C THR A 132 16.81 -0.66 -17.52
N THR A 133 16.10 0.30 -16.92
CA THR A 133 14.93 0.04 -16.05
C THR A 133 13.63 0.19 -16.82
N ALA A 134 12.78 -0.81 -16.69
CA ALA A 134 11.39 -0.78 -17.11
C ALA A 134 10.52 -1.26 -15.95
N HIS A 135 9.43 -0.57 -15.64
CA HIS A 135 8.41 -1.07 -14.72
C HIS A 135 7.76 -2.31 -15.30
N VAL A 136 7.20 -3.12 -14.41
CA VAL A 136 6.39 -4.29 -14.77
C VAL A 136 5.00 -3.84 -15.24
N ASN A 137 4.43 -2.79 -14.62
CA ASN A 137 3.12 -2.22 -14.94
C ASN A 137 3.14 -0.69 -14.76
N GLY A 138 2.15 -0.02 -15.35
CA GLY A 138 1.93 1.42 -15.16
C GLY A 138 1.42 1.74 -13.75
N ILE A 139 1.70 2.95 -13.28
CA ILE A 139 1.32 3.39 -11.93
C ILE A 139 -0.07 4.02 -11.98
N ALA A 140 -1.08 3.30 -11.48
CA ALA A 140 -2.45 3.81 -11.43
C ALA A 140 -2.62 4.96 -10.42
N ASP A 141 -3.72 5.71 -10.56
CA ASP A 141 -4.25 6.50 -9.45
C ASP A 141 -4.82 5.61 -8.34
N GLN A 142 -5.34 6.24 -7.30
CA GLN A 142 -6.04 5.54 -6.22
C GLN A 142 -7.29 4.77 -6.69
N ASP A 143 -7.86 5.14 -7.85
CA ASP A 143 -9.05 4.50 -8.43
C ASP A 143 -8.70 3.28 -9.31
N GLY A 144 -7.40 3.05 -9.57
CA GLY A 144 -6.88 1.81 -10.13
C GLY A 144 -6.67 1.80 -11.64
N VAL A 145 -6.72 2.95 -12.33
CA VAL A 145 -6.51 2.98 -13.80
C VAL A 145 -5.43 4.03 -14.17
N PRO A 146 -4.33 3.65 -14.83
CA PRO A 146 -3.41 4.61 -15.45
C PRO A 146 -4.09 5.32 -16.64
N ASP A 147 -3.94 6.64 -16.76
CA ASP A 147 -4.71 7.47 -17.72
C ASP A 147 -3.83 8.36 -18.62
N ALA A 148 -2.58 7.92 -18.87
CA ALA A 148 -1.59 8.63 -19.68
C ALA A 148 -1.38 10.11 -19.29
N ARG A 149 -1.52 10.40 -18.00
CA ARG A 149 -1.48 11.77 -17.48
C ARG A 149 -0.05 12.28 -17.46
N ASP A 150 0.11 13.57 -17.67
CA ASP A 150 1.37 14.25 -17.42
C ASP A 150 1.49 14.45 -15.90
N ILE A 151 2.57 13.97 -15.28
CA ILE A 151 2.74 13.90 -13.81
C ILE A 151 4.03 14.59 -13.42
N TRP A 152 3.97 15.55 -12.49
CA TRP A 152 5.16 16.28 -12.08
C TRP A 152 6.20 15.36 -11.46
N THR A 153 7.46 15.54 -11.86
CA THR A 153 8.59 14.77 -11.32
C THR A 153 9.80 15.65 -11.03
N GLY A 154 10.20 16.54 -11.95
CA GLY A 154 11.48 17.26 -11.83
C GLY A 154 12.70 16.33 -11.73
N THR A 155 12.60 15.10 -12.23
CA THR A 155 13.52 14.00 -11.89
C THR A 155 13.97 13.25 -13.14
N ASN A 156 15.25 12.87 -13.22
CA ASN A 156 15.81 11.97 -14.24
C ASN A 156 15.42 10.50 -13.99
N SER A 157 15.68 9.60 -14.95
CA SER A 157 15.44 8.15 -14.79
C SER A 157 16.25 7.49 -13.68
N ASP A 158 17.32 8.11 -13.22
CA ASP A 158 18.15 7.62 -12.11
C ASP A 158 17.70 8.18 -10.75
N GLY A 159 16.59 8.95 -10.72
CA GLY A 159 16.05 9.51 -9.49
C GLY A 159 16.74 10.80 -9.02
N THR A 160 17.68 11.34 -9.82
CA THR A 160 18.34 12.62 -9.55
C THR A 160 17.54 13.83 -10.05
N THR A 161 17.80 15.00 -9.49
CA THR A 161 17.13 16.25 -9.84
C THR A 161 17.42 16.70 -11.28
N SER A 162 16.39 17.08 -12.03
CA SER A 162 16.50 17.67 -13.37
C SER A 162 15.27 18.51 -13.73
N SER A 163 15.47 19.76 -14.14
CA SER A 163 14.40 20.79 -14.22
C SER A 163 13.41 20.70 -13.05
N PRO A 164 13.89 20.93 -11.82
CA PRO A 164 13.12 20.69 -10.59
C PRO A 164 11.90 21.59 -10.44
N LEU A 165 10.99 21.14 -9.58
CA LEU A 165 9.88 21.93 -9.10
C LEU A 165 10.38 23.17 -8.32
N GLY A 166 9.67 24.28 -8.46
CA GLY A 166 9.97 25.55 -7.79
C GLY A 166 11.16 26.33 -8.35
N ALA A 167 11.71 25.93 -9.50
CA ALA A 167 12.90 26.55 -10.08
C ALA A 167 12.64 27.80 -10.95
N GLY A 168 11.38 28.21 -11.12
CA GLY A 168 11.07 29.44 -11.88
C GLY A 168 10.85 29.25 -13.38
N GLY A 169 10.68 28.02 -13.88
CA GLY A 169 10.64 27.74 -15.31
C GLY A 169 9.87 26.48 -15.71
N ASN A 170 10.34 25.80 -16.75
CA ASN A 170 9.81 24.50 -17.15
C ASN A 170 10.26 23.44 -16.14
N VAL A 171 9.35 22.53 -15.81
CA VAL A 171 9.54 21.42 -14.87
C VAL A 171 9.40 20.13 -15.64
N LEU A 172 10.26 19.14 -15.37
CA LEU A 172 10.10 17.81 -15.96
C LEU A 172 8.83 17.13 -15.42
N TYR A 173 8.15 16.44 -16.32
CA TYR A 173 7.05 15.57 -15.99
C TYR A 173 7.24 14.22 -16.69
N GLY A 174 6.65 13.19 -16.12
CA GLY A 174 6.57 11.87 -16.71
C GLY A 174 5.12 11.44 -16.94
N ARG A 175 4.91 10.16 -17.24
CA ARG A 175 3.58 9.60 -17.51
C ARG A 175 3.36 8.25 -16.84
N ASP A 176 2.18 8.07 -16.26
CA ASP A 176 1.79 6.87 -15.51
C ASP A 176 1.73 5.59 -16.33
N VAL A 177 1.43 5.68 -17.62
CA VAL A 177 1.34 4.53 -18.55
C VAL A 177 2.69 4.05 -19.06
N HIS A 178 3.74 4.87 -18.94
CA HIS A 178 5.05 4.50 -19.46
C HIS A 178 5.76 3.60 -18.47
N LEU A 179 6.31 2.50 -18.98
CA LEU A 179 7.08 1.55 -18.17
C LEU A 179 8.56 1.91 -18.18
N ASP A 180 9.05 2.52 -19.25
CA ASP A 180 10.44 2.94 -19.35
C ASP A 180 10.68 4.28 -18.67
N SER A 181 11.89 4.78 -18.84
CA SER A 181 12.41 6.07 -18.38
C SER A 181 11.45 7.28 -18.56
N GLN A 182 10.52 7.25 -19.53
CA GLN A 182 9.51 8.28 -19.74
C GLN A 182 8.49 8.43 -18.60
N TRP A 183 8.40 7.45 -17.69
CA TRP A 183 7.61 7.59 -16.47
C TRP A 183 8.11 8.74 -15.57
N THR A 184 9.38 9.14 -15.71
CA THR A 184 9.99 10.27 -14.97
C THR A 184 10.26 11.50 -15.83
N PHE A 185 10.67 11.36 -17.09
CA PHE A 185 11.06 12.50 -17.94
C PHE A 185 10.55 12.33 -19.37
N TYR A 186 9.24 12.41 -19.56
CA TYR A 186 8.65 12.41 -20.89
C TYR A 186 8.91 13.74 -21.62
N SER A 187 8.68 14.87 -20.93
CA SER A 187 8.86 16.22 -21.46
C SER A 187 8.90 17.23 -20.30
N SER A 188 8.77 18.52 -20.61
CA SER A 188 8.70 19.59 -19.62
C SER A 188 7.56 20.54 -19.89
N SER A 189 7.02 21.16 -18.84
CA SER A 189 5.90 22.09 -18.91
C SER A 189 6.08 23.23 -17.92
N PHE A 190 5.45 24.39 -18.14
CA PHE A 190 5.57 25.53 -17.26
C PHE A 190 5.08 25.18 -15.85
N GLN A 191 5.85 25.56 -14.82
CA GLN A 191 5.55 25.26 -13.42
C GLN A 191 4.17 25.72 -12.94
N THR A 192 3.52 26.67 -13.62
CA THR A 192 2.17 27.16 -13.29
C THR A 192 1.06 26.26 -13.78
N ASN A 193 1.36 25.27 -14.62
CA ASN A 193 0.38 24.30 -15.08
C ASN A 193 0.03 23.32 -13.95
N GLN A 194 -1.17 22.74 -14.04
CA GLN A 194 -1.68 21.81 -13.04
C GLN A 194 -1.42 20.37 -13.51
N ALA A 195 -0.78 19.56 -12.65
CA ALA A 195 -0.62 18.13 -12.86
C ALA A 195 -0.58 17.40 -11.51
N PRO A 196 -0.93 16.10 -11.47
CA PRO A 196 -0.78 15.29 -10.27
C PRO A 196 0.69 14.97 -9.97
N ILE A 197 0.91 14.29 -8.85
CA ILE A 197 2.22 13.78 -8.43
C ILE A 197 2.17 12.27 -8.17
N PHE A 198 3.30 11.61 -8.38
CA PHE A 198 3.51 10.25 -7.86
C PHE A 198 3.76 10.29 -6.35
N VAL A 199 3.25 9.30 -5.63
CA VAL A 199 3.41 9.15 -4.18
C VAL A 199 3.86 7.74 -3.89
N VAL A 200 4.78 7.59 -2.94
CA VAL A 200 5.26 6.30 -2.45
C VAL A 200 5.12 6.21 -0.94
N SER A 201 4.81 5.02 -0.44
CA SER A 201 4.82 4.73 0.99
C SER A 201 6.24 4.62 1.55
N GLY A 202 6.36 4.74 2.87
CA GLY A 202 7.46 4.15 3.63
C GLY A 202 7.47 2.62 3.50
N LEU A 203 8.51 1.97 4.03
CA LEU A 203 8.63 0.51 4.01
C LEU A 203 7.51 -0.13 4.83
N LEU A 204 6.71 -0.97 4.20
CA LEU A 204 5.66 -1.76 4.81
C LEU A 204 6.15 -3.18 5.06
N THR A 205 5.49 -3.89 5.98
CA THR A 205 5.76 -5.30 6.26
C THR A 205 4.43 -6.03 6.34
N VAL A 206 4.32 -7.19 5.70
CA VAL A 206 3.12 -8.01 5.77
C VAL A 206 2.97 -8.58 7.18
N THR A 207 1.97 -8.10 7.91
CA THR A 207 1.62 -8.60 9.24
C THR A 207 0.36 -9.46 9.19
N PRO A 208 0.19 -10.41 10.13
CA PRO A 208 -1.05 -11.17 10.22
C PRO A 208 -2.24 -10.24 10.40
N GLU A 209 -3.32 -10.48 9.65
CA GLU A 209 -4.57 -9.78 9.90
C GLU A 209 -5.03 -10.04 11.35
N PRO A 210 -5.42 -9.00 12.11
CA PRO A 210 -5.84 -9.16 13.50
C PRO A 210 -6.95 -10.20 13.70
N ALA A 211 -7.85 -10.35 12.72
CA ALA A 211 -8.95 -11.31 12.76
C ALA A 211 -8.46 -12.77 12.67
N THR A 212 -7.45 -13.07 11.86
CA THR A 212 -6.91 -14.42 11.67
C THR A 212 -6.20 -14.92 12.94
N ALA A 213 -5.47 -14.02 13.62
CA ALA A 213 -4.88 -14.33 14.92
C ALA A 213 -5.95 -14.64 15.98
N GLY A 214 -7.04 -13.86 15.99
CA GLY A 214 -8.18 -14.09 16.89
C GLY A 214 -8.89 -15.42 16.62
N LEU A 215 -9.16 -15.75 15.36
CA LEU A 215 -9.81 -17.01 14.97
C LEU A 215 -8.94 -18.24 15.27
N MET A 216 -7.62 -18.17 15.05
CA MET A 216 -6.71 -19.23 15.46
C MET A 216 -6.72 -19.44 16.97
N GLY A 217 -6.68 -18.35 17.76
CA GLY A 217 -6.77 -18.41 19.21
C GLY A 217 -8.07 -19.07 19.70
N LEU A 218 -9.22 -18.68 19.13
CA LEU A 218 -10.52 -19.27 19.45
C LEU A 218 -10.59 -20.74 19.02
N GLY A 219 -10.09 -21.09 17.84
CA GLY A 219 -10.04 -22.47 17.34
C GLY A 219 -9.25 -23.40 18.26
N VAL A 220 -8.07 -22.96 18.72
CA VAL A 220 -7.27 -23.71 19.71
C VAL A 220 -8.01 -23.87 21.03
N ALA A 221 -8.67 -22.82 21.53
CA ALA A 221 -9.43 -22.88 22.77
C ALA A 221 -10.59 -23.90 22.70
N VAL A 222 -11.32 -23.95 21.58
CA VAL A 222 -12.40 -24.93 21.35
C VAL A 222 -11.83 -26.35 21.29
N LEU A 223 -10.70 -26.56 20.61
CA LEU A 223 -10.06 -27.87 20.54
C LEU A 223 -9.58 -28.37 21.91
N LEU A 224 -8.95 -27.50 22.71
CA LEU A 224 -8.51 -27.84 24.07
C LEU A 224 -9.69 -28.16 24.99
N TRP A 225 -10.79 -27.40 24.88
CA TRP A 225 -11.99 -27.65 25.67
C TRP A 225 -12.68 -28.96 25.29
N SER A 226 -12.80 -29.24 23.98
CA SER A 226 -13.37 -30.50 23.50
C SER A 226 -12.53 -31.73 23.87
N ALA A 227 -11.19 -31.60 23.87
CA ALA A 227 -10.29 -32.67 24.34
C ALA A 227 -10.43 -32.95 25.84
N LYS A 228 -10.62 -31.91 26.66
CA LYS A 228 -10.92 -32.05 28.09
C LYS A 228 -12.24 -32.78 28.33
N MET A 229 -13.28 -32.44 27.56
CA MET A 229 -14.60 -33.08 27.68
C MET A 229 -14.58 -34.56 27.28
N ARG A 230 -13.81 -34.96 26.26
CA ARG A 230 -13.69 -36.39 25.87
C ARG A 230 -13.05 -37.24 26.97
N LYS A 231 -12.02 -36.72 27.66
CA LYS A 231 -11.37 -37.45 28.77
C LYS A 231 -12.29 -37.66 29.97
N ALA A 232 -13.20 -36.73 30.24
CA ALA A 232 -14.19 -36.87 31.31
C ALA A 232 -15.29 -37.90 30.99
N HIS A 233 -15.49 -38.24 29.72
CA HIS A 233 -16.54 -39.16 29.29
C HIS A 233 -16.09 -40.63 29.19
N THR A 234 -14.78 -40.90 29.27
CA THR A 234 -14.18 -42.24 29.21
C THR A 234 -13.79 -42.80 30.59
N SER A 235 -14.14 -42.13 31.68
CA SER A 235 -13.83 -42.52 33.06
C SER A 235 -15.06 -43.04 33.83
N VAL A 236 -15.83 -43.94 33.20
CA VAL A 236 -16.92 -44.72 33.83
C VAL A 236 -16.64 -46.20 33.61
#